data_AF-A0A1I0A9I0-F1
#
_entry.id   AF-A0A1I0A9I0-F1
#
_cell.length_a   1.000
_cell.length_b   1.000
_cell.length_c   1.000
_cell.angle_alpha   90.00
_cell.angle_beta   90.00
_cell.angle_gamma   90.00
#
_symmetry.space_group_name_H-M   'P 1'
#
loop_
_entity.id
_entity.type
_entity.pdbx_description
1 polymer ?
#
loop_
_entity_poly.entity_id
_entity_poly.type
_entity_poly.pdbx_seq_one_letter_code
_entity_poly.pdbx_strand_id
1 'polypeptide(L)' 'MIESIWGLFELLAVVWVIYDVVTQNKRLSGAMKVVWILVAVIFNIFGAAAYYFLGRK' A
#
# COMPACT_ATOMS: atom_id res chain seq x y z
N MET A 1 24.62 -3.28 3.65
CA MET A 1 24.26 -2.00 3.00
C MET A 1 23.08 -2.15 2.04
N ILE A 2 23.10 -3.10 1.10
CA ILE A 2 21.98 -3.35 0.16
C ILE A 2 20.68 -3.75 0.87
N GLU A 3 20.73 -4.65 1.85
CA GLU A 3 19.56 -5.08 2.63
C GLU A 3 18.82 -3.92 3.31
N SER A 4 19.57 -2.93 3.83
CA SER A 4 19.02 -1.75 4.48
C SER A 4 18.30 -0.82 3.49
N ILE A 5 18.81 -0.75 2.26
CA ILE A 5 18.19 0.04 1.18
C ILE A 5 16.90 -0.65 0.71
N TRP A 6 16.92 -1.97 0.57
CA TRP A 6 15.75 -2.76 0.19
C TRP A 6 14.60 -2.62 1.20
N GLY A 7 14.89 -2.76 2.49
CA GLY A 7 13.89 -2.57 3.56
C GLY A 7 13.30 -1.16 3.60
N LEU A 8 14.04 -0.13 3.20
CA LEU A 8 13.51 1.23 3.08
C LEU A 8 12.50 1.36 1.94
N PHE A 9 12.75 0.73 0.79
CA PHE A 9 11.80 0.74 -0.33
C PHE A 9 10.50 0.02 0.03
N GLU A 10 10.59 -1.10 0.71
CA GLU A 10 9.45 -1.83 1.25
C GLU A 10 8.63 -0.97 2.21
N LEU A 11 9.28 -0.32 3.17
CA LEU A 11 8.61 0.57 4.11
C LEU A 11 7.91 1.73 3.39
N LEU A 12 8.61 2.37 2.45
CA LEU A 12 8.06 3.47 1.65
C LEU A 12 6.86 3.03 0.82
N ALA A 13 6.88 1.82 0.26
CA ALA A 13 5.76 1.27 -0.50
C ALA A 13 4.51 1.11 0.38
N VAL A 14 4.66 0.53 1.57
CA VAL A 14 3.54 0.37 2.52
C VAL A 14 2.99 1.72 2.96
N VAL A 15 3.87 2.66 3.33
CA VAL A 15 3.48 4.01 3.75
C VAL A 15 2.73 4.74 2.63
N TRP A 16 3.21 4.62 1.38
CA TRP A 16 2.56 5.23 0.23
C TRP A 16 1.15 4.67 0.00
N VAL A 17 0.96 3.35 0.09
CA VAL A 17 -0.38 2.74 -0.06
C VAL A 17 -1.33 3.26 1.01
N ILE A 18 -0.89 3.29 2.28
CA ILE A 18 -1.72 3.80 3.38
C ILE A 18 -2.13 5.26 3.11
N TYR A 19 -1.16 6.10 2.73
CA TYR A 19 -1.42 7.49 2.40
C TYR A 19 -2.44 7.62 1.27
N ASP A 20 -2.26 6.89 0.15
CA ASP A 20 -3.14 6.99 -1.01
C ASP A 20 -4.56 6.48 -0.69
N VAL A 21 -4.68 5.34 -0.01
CA VAL A 21 -5.96 4.75 0.44
C VAL A 21 -6.73 5.71 1.35
N VAL A 22 -6.05 6.32 2.32
CA VAL A 22 -6.71 7.16 3.33
C VAL A 22 -7.07 8.52 2.75
N THR A 23 -6.14 9.16 2.03
CA THR A 23 -6.24 10.58 1.66
C THR A 23 -6.74 10.83 0.24
N GLN A 24 -6.26 10.04 -0.73
CA GLN A 24 -6.58 10.26 -2.15
C GLN A 24 -7.82 9.48 -2.59
N ASN A 25 -7.96 8.25 -2.09
CA ASN A 25 -9.01 7.34 -2.53
C ASN A 25 -10.30 7.51 -1.71
N LYS A 26 -11.02 8.62 -1.97
CA LYS A 26 -12.27 8.98 -1.25
C LYS A 26 -13.49 8.14 -1.63
N ARG A 27 -13.46 7.46 -2.79
CA ARG A 27 -14.56 6.58 -3.25
C ARG A 27 -14.52 5.20 -2.61
N LEU A 28 -13.39 4.81 -2.05
CA LEU A 28 -13.23 3.51 -1.43
C LEU A 28 -13.98 3.43 -0.09
N SER A 29 -14.79 2.40 0.09
CA SER A 29 -15.51 2.17 1.35
C SER A 29 -14.52 1.92 2.50
N GLY A 30 -14.89 2.29 3.73
CA GLY A 30 -14.02 2.15 4.90
C GLY A 30 -13.49 0.73 5.12
N ALA A 31 -14.34 -0.30 4.92
CA ALA A 31 -13.92 -1.69 5.00
C ALA A 31 -12.88 -2.06 3.93
N MET A 32 -13.06 -1.57 2.70
CA MET A 32 -12.14 -1.85 1.61
C MET A 32 -10.78 -1.15 1.82
N LYS A 33 -10.77 0.01 2.49
CA LYS A 33 -9.51 0.70 2.88
C LYS A 33 -8.68 -0.18 3.80
N VAL A 34 -9.31 -0.77 4.82
CA VAL A 34 -8.64 -1.65 5.77
C VAL A 34 -8.05 -2.87 5.08
N VAL A 35 -8.80 -3.50 4.16
CA VAL A 35 -8.30 -4.65 3.40
C VAL A 35 -7.08 -4.30 2.55
N TRP A 36 -7.08 -3.17 1.84
CA TRP A 36 -5.91 -2.78 1.05
C TRP A 36 -4.68 -2.46 1.89
N ILE A 37 -4.88 -1.86 3.07
CA ILE A 37 -3.78 -1.65 4.02
C ILE A 37 -3.22 -2.99 4.50
N LEU A 38 -4.08 -3.95 4.86
CA LEU A 38 -3.65 -5.30 5.26
C LEU A 38 -2.90 -6.03 4.13
N VAL A 39 -3.41 -5.95 2.90
CA VAL A 39 -2.75 -6.53 1.72
C VAL A 39 -1.38 -5.89 1.49
N ALA A 40 -1.26 -4.57 1.61
CA ALA A 40 0.02 -3.89 1.47
C ALA A 40 1.02 -4.27 2.57
N VAL A 41 0.58 -4.47 3.81
CA VAL A 41 1.48 -4.89 4.91
C VAL A 41 1.93 -6.35 4.75
N ILE A 42 1.04 -7.26 4.37
CA ILE A 42 1.35 -8.70 4.27
C ILE A 42 2.15 -9.01 3.01
N PHE A 43 1.78 -8.42 1.87
CA PHE A 43 2.41 -8.67 0.58
C PHE A 43 3.41 -7.60 0.16
N ASN A 44 3.61 -6.58 0.99
CA ASN A 44 4.62 -5.53 0.83
C ASN A 44 4.53 -4.88 -0.56
N ILE A 45 5.63 -4.86 -1.32
CA ILE A 45 5.69 -4.29 -2.66
C ILE A 45 4.69 -4.92 -3.65
N PHE A 46 4.38 -6.21 -3.52
CA PHE A 46 3.37 -6.86 -4.37
C PHE A 46 1.95 -6.40 -4.01
N GLY A 47 1.68 -6.22 -2.72
CA GLY A 47 0.42 -5.66 -2.25
C GLY A 47 0.22 -4.21 -2.72
N ALA A 48 1.30 -3.41 -2.70
CA ALA A 48 1.30 -2.06 -3.24
C ALA A 48 1.06 -2.01 -4.75
N ALA A 49 1.69 -2.90 -5.51
CA ALA A 49 1.46 -3.01 -6.95
C ALA A 49 0.00 -3.39 -7.25
N ALA A 50 -0.54 -4.42 -6.57
CA ALA A 50 -1.93 -4.83 -6.72
C ALA A 50 -2.91 -3.69 -6.38
N TYR A 51 -2.63 -2.93 -5.32
CA TYR A 51 -3.42 -1.75 -4.97
C TYR A 51 -3.40 -0.70 -6.08
N TYR A 52 -2.22 -0.39 -6.64
CA TYR A 52 -2.08 0.59 -7.70
C TYR A 52 -2.93 0.25 -8.94
N PHE A 53 -2.95 -1.02 -9.35
CA PHE A 53 -3.67 -1.45 -10.56
C PHE A 53 -5.17 -1.71 -10.32
N LEU A 54 -5.56 -2.20 -9.14
CA LEU A 54 -6.93 -2.68 -8.89
C LEU A 54 -7.71 -1.81 -7.91
N GLY A 55 -7.04 -1.29 -6.88
CA GLY A 55 -7.65 -0.57 -5.76
C GLY A 55 -7.72 0.94 -5.94
N ARG A 56 -6.76 1.52 -6.67
CA ARG A 56 -6.69 2.96 -6.94
C ARG A 56 -7.71 3.35 -8.01
N LYS A 57 -8.74 4.11 -7.64
CA LYS A 57 -9.83 4.57 -8.52
C LYS A 57 -10.29 5.99 -8.17
#